data_AF-A6UIL8-F1
#
_entry.id   AF-A6UIL8-F1
#
_cell.length_a   1.000
_cell.length_b   1.000
_cell.length_c   1.000
_cell.angle_alpha   90.00
_cell.angle_beta   90.00
_cell.angle_gamma   90.00
#
_symmetry.space_group_name_H-M   'P 1'
#
loop_
_entity.id
_entity.type
_entity.pdbx_description
1 polymer ?
#
loop_
_entity_poly.entity_id
_entity_poly.type
_entity_poly.pdbx_seq_one_letter_code
_entity_poly.pdbx_strand_id
1 'polypeptide(L)'
;MQIAGIQVYPERGGKAGFTIEFVGANGEVISVSCPQNAEGSLNRLNAVARAKEILSAAIDADETLLAITGTKRSPSVPEGALANARQSHDQYAMEEQLEEGLEDTFPASDPVSITSSAIPKGSSGR
;
A
#
# COMPACT_ATOMS: atom_id res chain seq x y z
N MET A 1 -7.47 2.39 -15.70
CA MET A 1 -6.34 2.96 -16.44
C MET A 1 -6.50 2.63 -17.92
N GLN A 2 -6.34 3.61 -18.83
CA GLN A 2 -6.35 3.37 -20.28
C GLN A 2 -4.94 3.56 -20.83
N ILE A 3 -4.40 2.53 -21.48
CA ILE A 3 -3.03 2.53 -22.01
C ILE A 3 -3.01 3.29 -23.34
N ALA A 4 -2.18 4.33 -23.40
CA ALA A 4 -1.93 5.14 -24.61
C ALA A 4 -0.72 4.66 -25.40
N GLY A 5 0.27 4.03 -24.74
CA GLY A 5 1.48 3.55 -25.41
C GLY A 5 2.19 2.42 -24.66
N ILE A 6 2.98 1.66 -25.41
CA ILE A 6 3.84 0.59 -24.88
C ILE A 6 5.25 0.78 -25.44
N GLN A 7 6.24 0.82 -24.58
CA GLN A 7 7.65 0.94 -24.94
C GLN A 7 8.42 -0.27 -24.41
N VAL A 8 9.43 -0.72 -25.16
CA VAL A 8 10.22 -1.91 -24.80
C VAL A 8 11.69 -1.56 -24.90
N TYR A 9 12.39 -1.67 -23.77
CA TYR A 9 13.79 -1.34 -23.61
C TYR A 9 14.61 -2.60 -23.37
N PRO A 10 15.60 -2.92 -24.22
CA PRO A 10 16.48 -4.05 -24.00
C PRO A 10 17.53 -3.75 -22.91
N GLU A 11 17.62 -4.59 -21.90
CA GLU A 11 18.64 -4.47 -20.84
C GLU A 11 19.92 -5.18 -21.26
N ARG A 12 21.07 -4.47 -21.24
CA ARG A 12 22.36 -4.94 -21.79
C ARG A 12 22.23 -5.57 -23.18
N GLY A 13 21.47 -4.90 -24.07
CA GLY A 13 21.22 -5.38 -25.43
C GLY A 13 20.32 -6.62 -25.50
N GLY A 14 19.47 -6.84 -24.50
CA GLY A 14 18.52 -7.97 -24.45
C GLY A 14 19.11 -9.23 -23.81
N LYS A 15 20.38 -9.21 -23.42
CA LYS A 15 21.03 -10.34 -22.73
C LYS A 15 20.62 -10.43 -21.26
N ALA A 16 20.40 -9.30 -20.61
CA ALA A 16 19.98 -9.27 -19.21
C ALA A 16 18.45 -9.35 -19.06
N GLY A 17 17.70 -8.94 -20.08
CA GLY A 17 16.25 -8.92 -20.07
C GLY A 17 15.69 -7.74 -20.84
N PHE A 18 14.44 -7.39 -20.54
CA PHE A 18 13.72 -6.28 -21.15
C PHE A 18 12.90 -5.54 -20.09
N THR A 19 12.90 -4.22 -20.15
CA THR A 19 11.95 -3.39 -19.41
C THR A 19 10.81 -2.97 -20.34
N ILE A 20 9.57 -3.16 -19.92
CA ILE A 20 8.38 -2.76 -20.67
C ILE A 20 7.72 -1.62 -19.91
N GLU A 21 7.47 -0.50 -20.58
CA GLU A 21 6.75 0.64 -20.01
C GLU A 21 5.37 0.77 -20.64
N PHE A 22 4.34 0.73 -19.80
CA PHE A 22 2.97 1.02 -20.17
C PHE A 22 2.65 2.46 -19.77
N VAL A 23 2.40 3.31 -20.76
CA VAL A 23 2.08 4.73 -20.56
C VAL A 23 0.57 4.91 -20.68
N GLY A 24 -0.05 5.40 -19.62
CA GLY A 24 -1.47 5.74 -19.53
C GLY A 24 -1.79 7.07 -20.20
N ALA A 25 -3.05 7.24 -20.60
CA ALA A 25 -3.52 8.46 -21.25
C ALA A 25 -3.42 9.70 -20.34
N ASN A 26 -3.41 9.53 -19.02
CA ASN A 26 -3.30 10.64 -18.06
C ASN A 26 -1.87 10.85 -17.57
N GLY A 27 -0.88 10.19 -18.19
CA GLY A 27 0.53 10.28 -17.80
C GLY A 27 0.97 9.28 -16.73
N GLU A 28 0.11 8.34 -16.31
CA GLU A 28 0.55 7.24 -15.43
C GLU A 28 1.53 6.33 -16.17
N VAL A 29 2.65 5.94 -15.56
CA VAL A 29 3.63 5.02 -16.18
C VAL A 29 3.84 3.82 -15.29
N ILE A 30 3.69 2.63 -15.88
CA ILE A 30 4.00 1.35 -15.22
C ILE A 30 5.20 0.73 -15.93
N SER A 31 6.31 0.59 -15.22
CA SER A 31 7.51 -0.08 -15.73
C SER A 31 7.61 -1.49 -15.16
N VAL A 32 7.64 -2.48 -16.05
CA VAL A 32 7.76 -3.91 -15.71
C VAL A 32 9.13 -4.40 -16.19
N SER A 33 10.01 -4.75 -15.26
CA SER A 33 11.29 -5.39 -15.59
C SER A 33 11.09 -6.90 -15.74
N CYS A 34 11.43 -7.42 -16.92
CA CYS A 34 11.41 -8.82 -17.26
C CYS A 34 12.85 -9.32 -17.43
N PRO A 35 13.46 -9.93 -16.40
CA PRO A 35 14.80 -10.52 -16.53
C PRO A 35 14.79 -11.67 -17.53
N GLN A 36 15.94 -11.91 -18.16
CA GLN A 36 16.14 -13.02 -19.08
C GLN A 36 15.89 -14.35 -18.37
N ASN A 37 15.18 -15.26 -19.03
CA ASN A 37 14.95 -16.60 -18.48
C ASN A 37 16.20 -17.48 -18.64
N ALA A 38 16.25 -18.60 -17.91
CA ALA A 38 17.40 -19.51 -17.95
C ALA A 38 17.70 -20.05 -19.37
N GLU A 39 16.68 -20.14 -20.23
CA GLU A 39 16.78 -20.60 -21.62
C GLU A 39 17.18 -19.49 -22.61
N GLY A 40 17.23 -18.23 -22.17
CA GLY A 40 17.58 -17.10 -23.02
C GLY A 40 16.56 -16.78 -24.13
N SER A 41 15.33 -17.28 -24.02
CA SER A 41 14.31 -17.17 -25.07
C SER A 41 13.52 -15.86 -25.04
N LEU A 42 13.71 -15.01 -24.02
CA LEU A 42 13.09 -13.69 -23.97
C LEU A 42 13.69 -12.79 -25.06
N ASN A 43 12.82 -12.18 -25.84
CA ASN A 43 13.11 -11.28 -26.95
C ASN A 43 12.06 -10.17 -27.01
N ARG A 44 12.24 -9.21 -27.92
CA ARG A 44 11.33 -8.06 -28.05
C ARG A 44 9.87 -8.45 -28.39
N LEU A 45 9.66 -9.58 -29.07
CA LEU A 45 8.34 -10.03 -29.52
C LEU A 45 7.54 -10.66 -28.37
N ASN A 46 8.19 -11.41 -27.47
CA ASN A 46 7.54 -12.07 -26.35
C ASN A 46 7.66 -11.31 -25.01
N ALA A 47 8.52 -10.29 -24.92
CA ALA A 47 8.70 -9.48 -23.72
C ALA A 47 7.39 -8.84 -23.23
N VAL A 48 6.56 -8.34 -24.15
CA VAL A 48 5.26 -7.75 -23.78
C VAL A 48 4.30 -8.79 -23.22
N ALA A 49 4.30 -10.01 -23.76
CA ALA A 49 3.46 -11.10 -23.25
C ALA A 49 3.89 -11.48 -21.82
N ARG A 50 5.19 -11.62 -21.59
CA ARG A 50 5.75 -11.90 -20.26
C ARG A 50 5.48 -10.79 -19.26
N ALA A 51 5.55 -9.53 -19.67
CA ALA A 51 5.18 -8.40 -18.80
C ALA A 51 3.71 -8.45 -18.38
N LYS A 52 2.80 -8.83 -19.29
CA LYS A 52 1.38 -9.01 -18.96
C LYS A 52 1.15 -10.15 -17.96
N GLU A 53 1.84 -11.27 -18.14
CA GLU A 53 1.78 -12.40 -17.19
C GLU A 53 2.28 -12.02 -15.80
N ILE A 54 3.36 -11.23 -15.71
CA ILE A 54 3.87 -10.73 -14.43
C ILE A 54 2.83 -9.80 -13.78
N LEU A 55 2.23 -8.90 -14.55
CA LEU A 55 1.20 -8.00 -14.04
C LEU A 55 -0.05 -8.76 -13.59
N SER A 56 -0.52 -9.76 -14.33
CA SER A 56 -1.66 -10.58 -13.90
C SER A 56 -1.34 -11.36 -12.63
N ALA A 57 -0.15 -11.98 -12.54
CA ALA A 57 0.27 -12.69 -11.34
C ALA A 57 0.38 -11.77 -10.12
N ALA A 58 0.81 -10.52 -10.30
CA ALA A 58 0.83 -9.53 -9.23
C ALA A 58 -0.58 -9.12 -8.77
N ILE A 59 -1.53 -9.01 -9.70
CA ILE A 59 -2.94 -8.72 -9.37
C ILE A 59 -3.56 -9.89 -8.60
N ASP A 60 -3.31 -11.13 -9.04
CA ASP A 60 -3.81 -12.33 -8.35
C ASP A 60 -3.19 -12.46 -6.95
N ALA A 61 -1.90 -12.14 -6.81
CA ALA A 61 -1.23 -12.10 -5.51
C ALA A 61 -1.84 -11.03 -4.59
N ASP A 62 -2.17 -9.84 -5.11
CA ASP A 62 -2.86 -8.80 -4.34
C ASP A 62 -4.28 -9.24 -3.94
N GLU A 63 -5.04 -9.90 -4.82
CA GLU A 63 -6.36 -10.43 -4.48
C GLU A 63 -6.28 -11.49 -3.37
N THR A 64 -5.29 -12.37 -3.43
CA THR A 64 -5.06 -13.36 -2.36
C THR A 64 -4.68 -12.67 -1.05
N LEU A 65 -3.82 -11.65 -1.07
CA LEU A 65 -3.52 -10.84 0.12
C LEU A 65 -4.77 -10.14 0.67
N LEU A 66 -5.58 -9.51 -0.18
CA LEU A 66 -6.86 -8.88 0.19
C LEU A 66 -7.88 -9.90 0.74
N ALA A 67 -7.87 -11.14 0.25
CA ALA A 67 -8.70 -12.23 0.75
C ALA A 67 -8.25 -12.73 2.13
N ILE A 68 -6.94 -12.68 2.43
CA ILE A 68 -6.38 -13.03 3.74
C ILE A 68 -6.56 -11.87 4.74
N THR A 69 -6.45 -10.61 4.28
CA THR A 69 -6.61 -9.39 5.10
C THR A 69 -8.05 -8.86 5.15
N GLY A 70 -9.02 -9.61 4.63
CA GLY A 70 -10.46 -9.31 4.76
C GLY A 70 -10.94 -8.07 4.01
N THR A 71 -10.18 -7.54 3.03
CA THR A 71 -10.59 -6.37 2.24
C THR A 71 -11.03 -6.78 0.83
N LYS A 72 -11.97 -7.72 0.74
CA LYS A 72 -12.66 -7.99 -0.53
C LYS A 72 -13.52 -6.77 -0.90
N ARG A 73 -13.01 -5.93 -1.79
CA ARG A 73 -13.86 -5.11 -2.66
C ARG A 73 -14.55 -6.04 -3.65
N SER A 74 -15.64 -6.67 -3.22
CA SER A 74 -16.59 -7.32 -4.11
C SER A 74 -17.27 -6.25 -4.97
N PRO A 75 -17.45 -6.43 -6.28
CA PRO A 75 -18.12 -5.46 -7.16
C PRO A 75 -19.65 -5.43 -6.99
N SER A 76 -20.18 -5.91 -5.86
CA SER A 76 -21.62 -6.04 -5.60
C SER A 76 -22.06 -5.50 -4.23
N VAL A 77 -21.26 -4.64 -3.60
CA VAL A 77 -21.66 -3.89 -2.40
C VAL A 77 -21.61 -2.40 -2.77
N PRO A 78 -22.70 -1.63 -2.56
CA PRO A 78 -22.68 -0.20 -2.86
C PRO A 78 -21.56 0.47 -2.05
N GLU A 79 -20.90 1.45 -2.67
CA GLU A 79 -19.95 2.37 -2.04
C GLU A 79 -20.43 2.79 -0.64
N GLY A 80 -19.79 2.29 0.42
CA GLY A 80 -20.23 2.58 1.79
C GLY A 80 -19.25 2.26 2.90
N ALA A 81 -18.12 1.62 2.62
CA ALA A 81 -17.01 1.45 3.56
C ALA A 81 -15.77 2.01 2.87
N LEU A 82 -15.39 3.28 3.04
CA LEU A 82 -15.07 3.93 4.29
C LEU A 82 -15.48 5.42 4.20
N ALA A 83 -16.74 5.75 4.50
CA ALA A 83 -17.05 7.14 4.84
C ALA A 83 -16.67 7.32 6.30
N ASN A 84 -15.58 8.03 6.58
CA ASN A 84 -15.46 8.66 7.90
C ASN A 84 -16.78 9.41 8.16
N ALA A 85 -17.36 9.39 9.36
CA ALA A 85 -18.61 10.12 9.65
C ALA A 85 -18.52 11.62 9.27
N ARG A 86 -17.29 12.15 9.21
CA ARG A 86 -16.97 13.49 8.66
C ARG A 86 -17.32 13.68 7.18
N GLN A 87 -17.26 12.63 6.37
CA GLN A 87 -17.58 12.66 4.93
C GLN A 87 -19.09 12.51 4.66
N SER A 88 -19.84 11.83 5.52
CA SER A 88 -21.30 11.65 5.38
C SER A 88 -22.14 12.75 6.05
N HIS A 89 -21.54 13.68 6.80
CA HIS A 89 -22.23 14.73 7.58
C HIS A 89 -23.30 14.19 8.56
N ASP A 90 -23.27 12.90 8.85
CA ASP A 90 -24.20 12.27 9.77
C ASP A 90 -23.73 12.54 11.20
N GLN A 91 -24.34 13.54 11.85
CA GLN A 91 -23.97 13.96 13.19
C GLN A 91 -24.22 12.87 14.24
N TYR A 92 -25.26 12.06 14.05
CA TYR A 92 -25.62 11.03 15.02
C TYR A 92 -24.57 9.91 15.06
N ALA A 93 -24.15 9.45 13.88
CA ALA A 93 -23.05 8.48 13.77
C ALA A 93 -21.71 9.06 14.25
N MET A 94 -21.51 10.37 14.13
CA MET A 94 -20.31 11.05 14.66
C MET A 94 -20.32 11.10 16.19
N GLU A 95 -21.46 11.37 16.82
CA GLU A 95 -21.62 11.42 18.28
C GLU A 95 -21.37 10.05 18.91
N GLU A 96 -21.93 8.97 18.34
CA GLU A 96 -21.75 7.60 18.85
C GLU A 96 -20.28 7.15 18.82
N GLN A 97 -19.55 7.49 17.75
CA GLN A 97 -18.11 7.20 17.64
C GLN A 97 -17.24 8.02 18.60
N LEU A 98 -17.64 9.26 18.89
CA LEU A 98 -16.94 10.09 19.86
C LEU A 98 -17.14 9.56 21.28
N GLU A 99 -18.35 9.10 21.61
CA GLU A 99 -18.68 8.53 22.92
C GLU A 99 -17.90 7.23 23.18
N GLU A 100 -17.88 6.29 22.21
CA GLU A 100 -17.11 5.04 22.31
C GLU A 100 -15.60 5.29 22.57
N GLY A 101 -15.00 6.29 21.90
CA GLY A 101 -13.59 6.64 22.13
C GLY A 101 -13.31 7.35 23.46
N LEU A 102 -14.31 8.03 24.02
CA LEU A 102 -14.25 8.65 25.36
C LEU A 102 -14.40 7.62 26.48
N GLU A 103 -15.15 6.53 26.25
CA GLU A 103 -15.34 5.44 27.22
C GLU A 103 -14.01 4.76 27.61
N ASP A 104 -13.08 4.60 26.66
CA ASP A 104 -11.77 3.96 26.90
C ASP A 104 -10.69 4.92 27.47
N THR A 105 -10.95 6.22 27.58
CA THR A 105 -9.95 7.24 27.97
C THR A 105 -9.96 7.60 29.45
N PHE A 106 -10.87 7.02 30.26
CA PHE A 106 -10.96 7.34 31.69
C PHE A 106 -10.74 6.13 32.61
N PRO A 107 -9.52 5.94 33.14
CA PRO A 107 -9.46 5.73 34.57
C PRO A 107 -9.97 7.03 35.21
N ALA A 108 -10.99 6.98 36.07
CA ALA A 108 -11.52 8.13 36.78
C ALA A 108 -10.54 8.72 37.83
N SER A 109 -9.24 8.76 37.56
CA SER A 109 -8.21 9.37 38.40
C SER A 109 -6.95 9.55 37.56
N ASP A 110 -6.45 10.78 37.44
CA ASP A 110 -5.09 11.06 36.96
C ASP A 110 -4.09 10.01 37.50
N PRO A 111 -3.12 9.54 36.70
CA PRO A 111 -2.09 8.66 37.21
C PRO A 111 -1.47 9.28 38.47
N VAL A 112 -1.32 8.47 39.53
CA VAL A 112 -0.72 8.92 40.79
C VAL A 112 0.64 9.55 40.47
N SER A 113 0.78 10.84 40.75
CA SER A 113 2.02 11.58 40.52
C SER A 113 3.15 10.96 41.35
N ILE A 114 4.13 10.34 40.69
CA ILE A 114 5.34 9.86 41.34
C ILE A 114 6.27 11.06 41.55
N THR A 115 6.33 11.58 42.77
CA THR A 115 7.41 12.49 43.17
C THR A 115 8.62 11.67 43.61
N SER A 116 9.44 11.18 42.67
CA SER A 116 10.77 10.67 42.98
C SER A 116 11.81 11.67 42.49
N SER A 117 12.34 12.47 43.42
CA SER A 117 13.49 13.34 43.15
C SER A 117 14.75 12.48 43.09
N ALA A 118 15.20 12.19 41.87
CA ALA A 118 16.51 11.62 41.61
C ALA A 118 17.51 12.75 41.26
N ILE A 119 17.92 13.54 42.25
CA ILE A 119 19.14 14.35 42.12
C ILE A 119 20.30 13.53 42.72
N PRO A 120 21.10 12.83 41.90
CA PRO A 120 22.39 12.36 42.36
C PRO A 120 23.25 13.59 42.64
N LYS A 121 23.65 13.77 43.91
CA LYS A 121 24.61 14.80 44.31
C LYS A 121 25.95 14.44 43.68
N GLY A 122 26.24 15.10 42.55
CA GLY A 122 27.44 14.87 41.76
C GLY A 122 28.70 14.96 42.60
N SER A 123 29.53 13.91 42.51
CA SER A 123 30.94 13.95 42.82
C SER A 123 31.64 14.86 41.81
N SER A 124 31.98 16.07 42.24
CA SER A 124 32.96 16.92 41.56
C SER A 124 34.16 17.04 42.48
N GLY A 125 35.29 16.51 42.02
CA GLY A 125 36.51 16.40 42.80
C GLY A 125 37.20 17.73 43.09
N ARG A 126 37.97 17.69 44.17
CA ARG A 126 39.33 18.21 44.30
C ARG A 126 40.03 17.48 45.43
#